data_AF-A0A1V5N7H8-F1
#
_entry.id   AF-A0A1V5N7H8-F1
#
_cell.length_a   1.000
_cell.length_b   1.000
_cell.length_c   1.000
_cell.angle_alpha   90.00
_cell.angle_beta   90.00
_cell.angle_gamma   90.00
#
_symmetry.space_group_name_H-M   'P 1'
#
loop_
_entity.id
_entity.type
_entity.pdbx_description
1 polymer ?
#
loop_
_entity_poly.entity_id
_entity_poly.type
_entity_poly.pdbx_seq_one_letter_code
_entity_poly.pdbx_strand_id
1 'polypeptide(L)' 'MLTERFKKTIFRELKISPIELDGDLKAFQVPGWDSLTHACVIDALEKEYKVRLKNMEILNCKNLGELMQLIHSKTETL' A
#
# COMPACT_ATOMS: atom_id res chain seq x y z
N MET A 1 11.46 0.08 7.12
CA MET A 1 10.72 -1.15 7.45
C MET A 1 9.23 -0.88 7.39
N LEU A 2 8.44 -1.80 6.83
CA LEU A 2 6.98 -1.62 6.76
C LEU A 2 6.35 -1.72 8.15
N THR A 3 5.40 -0.82 8.45
CA THR A 3 4.68 -0.85 9.73
C THR A 3 3.65 -1.98 9.77
N GLU A 4 3.38 -2.52 10.97
CA GLU A 4 2.36 -3.57 11.13
C GLU A 4 0.95 -3.11 10.75
N ARG A 5 0.66 -1.82 10.96
CA ARG A 5 -0.59 -1.18 10.51
C ARG A 5 -0.72 -1.25 8.99
N PHE A 6 0.33 -0.88 8.26
CA PHE A 6 0.35 -0.89 6.79
C PHE A 6 0.14 -2.31 6.24
N LYS A 7 0.89 -3.27 6.78
CA LYS A 7 0.80 -4.69 6.37
C LYS A 7 -0.61 -5.24 6.59
N LYS A 8 -1.22 -4.99 7.75
CA LYS A 8 -2.58 -5.45 8.07
C LYS A 8 -3.63 -4.94 7.09
N THR A 9 -3.53 -3.68 6.65
CA THR A 9 -4.45 -3.12 5.66
C THR A 9 -4.36 -3.87 4.33
N ILE A 10 -3.14 -4.14 3.85
CA ILE A 10 -2.93 -4.90 2.61
C ILE A 10 -3.47 -6.33 2.74
N PHE A 11 -3.18 -7.03 3.84
CA PHE A 11 -3.66 -8.40 4.05
C PHE A 11 -5.19 -8.50 4.06
N ARG A 12 -5.88 -7.51 4.65
CA ARG A 12 -7.34 -7.48 4.67
C ARG A 12 -7.92 -7.39 3.26
N GLU A 13 -7.36 -6.53 2.41
CA GLU A 13 -7.89 -6.32 1.05
C GLU A 13 -7.54 -7.49 0.11
N LEU A 14 -6.33 -8.03 0.21
CA LEU A 14 -5.88 -9.13 -0.66
C LEU A 14 -6.33 -10.51 -0.17
N LYS A 15 -6.88 -10.62 1.05
CA LYS A 15 -7.29 -11.88 1.69
C LYS A 15 -6.18 -12.94 1.71
N ILE A 16 -4.92 -12.50 1.71
CA ILE A 16 -3.74 -13.36 1.80
C ILE A 16 -3.35 -13.53 3.27
N SER A 17 -2.73 -14.65 3.58
CA SER A 17 -2.11 -14.85 4.90
C SER A 17 -1.05 -13.77 5.15
N PRO A 18 -0.69 -13.50 6.43
CA PRO A 18 0.44 -12.65 6.76
C PRO A 18 1.73 -13.26 6.22
N ILE A 19 2.07 -12.95 4.97
CA ILE A 19 3.36 -13.28 4.34
C ILE A 19 4.35 -12.18 4.76
N GLU A 20 5.64 -12.44 4.71
CA GLU A 20 6.64 -11.37 4.85
C GLU A 20 6.48 -10.36 3.70
N LEU A 21 5.70 -9.30 3.94
CA LEU A 21 5.74 -8.10 3.13
C LEU A 21 7.00 -7.35 3.51
N ASP A 22 7.98 -7.35 2.61
CA ASP A 22 9.14 -6.47 2.67
C ASP A 22 8.87 -5.17 1.87
N GLY A 23 9.74 -4.17 2.04
CA GLY A 23 9.59 -2.88 1.37
C GLY A 23 9.88 -2.90 -0.13
N ASP A 24 10.66 -3.84 -0.62
CA ASP A 24 11.03 -4.04 -2.03
C ASP A 24 10.01 -4.89 -2.80
N LEU A 25 9.09 -5.56 -2.10
CA LEU A 25 8.02 -6.35 -2.71
C LEU A 25 7.17 -5.48 -3.67
N LYS A 26 6.97 -5.99 -4.87
CA LYS A 26 6.16 -5.35 -5.92
C LYS A 26 4.81 -6.03 -6.04
N ALA A 27 3.77 -5.26 -6.36
CA ALA A 27 2.39 -5.76 -6.43
C ALA A 27 2.24 -7.01 -7.31
N PHE A 28 2.88 -7.05 -8.48
CA PHE A 28 2.80 -8.19 -9.41
C PHE A 28 3.40 -9.50 -8.87
N GLN A 29 4.21 -9.44 -7.81
CA GLN A 29 4.81 -10.63 -7.19
C GLN A 29 3.83 -11.31 -6.22
N VAL A 30 2.72 -10.66 -5.88
CA VAL A 30 1.70 -11.21 -4.98
C VAL A 30 0.63 -11.91 -5.81
N PRO A 31 0.42 -13.22 -5.64
CA PRO A 31 -0.62 -13.95 -6.34
C PRO A 31 -2.01 -13.34 -6.10
N GLY A 32 -2.77 -13.13 -7.17
CA GLY A 32 -4.11 -12.56 -7.09
C GLY A 32 -4.14 -11.02 -6.97
N TRP A 33 -2.99 -10.34 -6.95
CA TRP A 33 -2.93 -8.89 -7.01
C TRP A 33 -2.97 -8.40 -8.47
N ASP A 34 -4.14 -7.93 -8.90
CA ASP A 34 -4.44 -7.32 -10.20
C ASP A 34 -4.79 -5.82 -10.08
N SER A 35 -5.25 -5.20 -11.17
CA SER A 35 -5.62 -3.77 -11.19
C SER A 35 -6.79 -3.42 -10.26
N LEU A 36 -7.76 -4.32 -10.09
CA LEU A 36 -8.95 -4.06 -9.26
C LEU A 36 -8.57 -4.11 -7.78
N THR A 37 -7.87 -5.17 -7.38
CA THR A 37 -7.33 -5.32 -6.03
C THR A 37 -6.31 -4.22 -5.70
N HIS A 38 -5.52 -3.77 -6.67
CA HIS A 38 -4.66 -2.59 -6.50
C HIS A 38 -5.47 -1.34 -6.15
N ALA A 39 -6.55 -1.04 -6.89
CA ALA A 39 -7.41 0.09 -6.58
C ALA A 39 -8.06 -0.03 -5.19
N CYS A 40 -8.51 -1.23 -4.79
CA CYS A 40 -9.03 -1.49 -3.44
C CYS A 40 -7.98 -1.27 -2.35
N VAL A 41 -6.74 -1.73 -2.56
CA VAL A 41 -5.63 -1.51 -1.62
C VAL A 41 -5.35 -0.02 -1.44
N ILE A 42 -5.28 0.75 -2.54
CA ILE A 42 -5.06 2.19 -2.48
C ILE A 42 -6.20 2.88 -1.71
N ASP A 43 -7.45 2.59 -2.03
CA ASP A 43 -8.62 3.15 -1.34
C ASP A 43 -8.63 2.81 0.16
N ALA A 44 -8.28 1.56 0.52
CA ALA A 44 -8.18 1.14 1.91
C ALA A 44 -7.06 1.87 2.67
N LEU A 45 -5.91 2.09 2.02
CA LEU A 45 -4.79 2.85 2.59
C LEU A 45 -5.13 4.33 2.76
N GLU A 46 -5.78 4.96 1.76
CA GLU A 46 -6.27 6.34 1.85
C GLU A 46 -7.22 6.51 3.04
N LYS A 47 -8.19 5.59 3.22
CA LYS A 47 -9.14 5.62 4.34
C LYS A 47 -8.47 5.39 5.69
N GLU A 48 -7.57 4.41 5.77
CA GLU A 48 -6.87 4.05 7.01
C GLU A 48 -6.00 5.23 7.50
N TYR A 49 -5.25 5.85 6.59
CA TYR A 49 -4.32 6.93 6.94
C TYR A 49 -4.94 8.33 6.83
N LYS A 50 -6.19 8.43 6.37
CA LYS A 50 -6.91 9.70 6.13
C LYS A 50 -6.16 10.63 5.18
N VAL A 51 -5.56 10.06 4.14
CA VAL A 51 -4.79 10.77 3.12
C VAL A 51 -5.45 10.65 1.76
N ARG A 52 -5.05 11.53 0.82
CA ARG A 52 -5.40 11.40 -0.60
C ARG A 52 -4.13 11.35 -1.43
N LEU A 53 -4.00 10.29 -2.22
CA LEU A 53 -2.89 10.03 -3.12
C LEU A 53 -3.32 10.40 -4.55
N LYS A 54 -2.45 11.09 -5.28
CA LYS A 54 -2.69 11.38 -6.70
C LYS A 54 -2.28 10.17 -7.53
N ASN A 55 -2.98 9.92 -8.63
CA ASN A 55 -2.65 8.82 -9.56
C ASN A 55 -1.19 8.87 -10.01
N MET A 56 -0.66 10.06 -10.32
CA MET A 56 0.76 10.22 -10.70
C MET A 56 1.74 9.86 -9.59
N GLU A 57 1.38 10.09 -8.32
CA GLU A 57 2.22 9.72 -7.18
C GLU A 57 2.24 8.19 -7.01
N ILE A 58 1.07 7.54 -7.14
CA ILE A 58 0.92 6.09 -7.08
C ILE A 58 1.70 5.41 -8.22
N LEU A 59 1.59 5.92 -9.45
CA LEU A 59 2.31 5.39 -10.62
C LEU A 59 3.84 5.47 -10.48
N ASN A 60 4.35 6.40 -9.67
CA ASN A 60 5.77 6.53 -9.41
C ASN A 60 6.28 5.56 -8.33
N CYS A 61 5.39 4.94 -7.55
CA CYS A 61 5.75 3.94 -6.55
C CYS A 61 6.03 2.58 -7.20
N LYS A 62 7.26 2.08 -7.03
CA LYS A 62 7.72 0.82 -7.61
C LYS A 62 7.51 -0.37 -6.69
N ASN A 63 7.40 -0.13 -5.38
CA ASN A 63 7.30 -1.16 -4.36
C ASN A 63 6.47 -0.67 -3.15
N LEU A 64 6.23 -1.55 -2.19
CA LEU A 64 5.45 -1.24 -1.00
C LEU A 64 6.13 -0.22 -0.08
N GLY A 65 7.45 -0.16 -0.06
CA GLY A 65 8.24 0.79 0.72
C GLY A 65 8.02 2.23 0.26
N GLU A 66 8.11 2.47 -1.05
CA GLU A 66 7.85 3.76 -1.67
C GLU A 66 6.39 4.19 -1.49
N LEU A 67 5.43 3.25 -1.59
CA LEU A 67 4.02 3.54 -1.32
C LEU A 67 3.79 3.95 0.14
N MET A 68 4.42 3.27 1.09
CA MET A 68 4.33 3.62 2.50
C MET A 68 4.98 4.99 2.78
N GLN A 69 6.13 5.28 2.18
CA GLN A 69 6.80 6.59 2.29
C GLN A 69 5.91 7.70 1.73
N LEU A 70 5.25 7.47 0.60
CA LEU A 70 4.29 8.41 0.02
C LEU A 70 3.16 8.70 1.00
N ILE A 71 2.57 7.69 1.63
CA ILE A 71 1.53 7.87 2.65
C ILE A 71 2.05 8.69 3.83
N HIS A 72 3.23 8.35 4.37
CA HIS A 72 3.83 9.09 5.48
C HIS A 72 4.06 10.57 5.13
N SER A 73 4.53 10.87 3.91
CA SER A 73 4.71 12.25 3.44
C SER A 73 3.41 13.07 3.43
N LYS A 74 2.25 12.41 3.34
CA LYS A 74 0.93 13.06 3.41
C LYS A 74 0.35 13.10 4.82
N THR A 75 0.80 12.20 5.70
CA THR A 75 0.30 12.09 7.07
C THR A 75 1.07 13.01 8.03
N GLU A 76 2.34 13.34 7.72
CA GLU A 76 3.20 14.21 8.54
C GLU A 76 2.94 15.73 8.35
N THR A 77 1.71 16.12 7.97
CA THR A 77 1.33 17.53 7.99
C THR A 77 0.41 17.81 9.19
N LEU A 78 1.03 18.44 10.21
CA LEU A 78 0.52 18.95 11.50
C LEU A 78 0.49 17.97 12.68
#